data_AF-A0A2N0TJ19-F1
#
_entry.id   AF-A0A2N0TJ19-F1
#
_cell.length_a   1.000
_cell.length_b   1.000
_cell.length_c   1.000
_cell.angle_alpha   90.00
_cell.angle_beta   90.00
_cell.angle_gamma   90.00
#
_symmetry.space_group_name_H-M   'P 1'
#
loop_
_entity.id
_entity.type
_entity.pdbx_description
1 polymer ?
#
loop_
_entity_poly.entity_id
_entity_poly.type
_entity_poly.pdbx_seq_one_letter_code
_entity_poly.pdbx_strand_id
1 'polypeptide(L)'
;MSSGSGSGKQAPTKNAVALRMIGTDGKPVASQGNSLSASDDGPQLYPNAAYTSMEDDSTWVVFKDAKALAGSPYESKQREYADCEAKNPDFTQPIPDMGPQHQYSGEDKQAALAYAQAARKKGFDWVKDPDADTPTSITIPGTVSESELRRFLKECPTDGANISYAFAGTTEEFGYDYNKVLSEFTSGSASTEAAPQQ
;
A
#
# COMPACT_ATOMS: atom_id res chain seq x y z
N MET A 1 6.30 -13.67 46.89
CA MET A 1 7.47 -12.77 46.87
C MET A 1 8.35 -13.24 45.72
N SER A 2 8.23 -12.57 44.57
CA SER A 2 9.33 -11.86 43.86
C SER A 2 10.45 -12.75 43.33
N SER A 3 11.01 -12.60 42.14
CA SER A 3 10.80 -11.83 40.90
C SER A 3 11.98 -12.24 40.02
N GLY A 4 11.84 -12.30 38.69
CA GLY A 4 13.01 -12.52 37.84
C GLY A 4 12.71 -12.80 36.38
N SER A 5 11.94 -11.92 35.73
CA SER A 5 11.84 -11.86 34.27
C SER A 5 13.20 -11.57 33.67
N GLY A 6 13.71 -12.48 32.85
CA GLY A 6 14.84 -12.27 31.96
C GLY A 6 14.40 -12.41 30.52
N SER A 7 13.81 -11.35 29.96
CA SER A 7 13.57 -11.23 28.52
C SER A 7 14.92 -11.08 27.82
N GLY A 8 15.54 -12.20 27.42
CA GLY A 8 16.66 -12.19 26.50
C GLY A 8 16.18 -11.75 25.13
N LYS A 9 16.39 -10.48 24.79
CA LYS A 9 16.28 -9.98 23.41
C LYS A 9 17.30 -10.79 22.59
N GLN A 10 16.81 -11.76 21.82
CA GLN A 10 17.64 -12.50 20.88
C GLN A 10 18.08 -11.51 19.81
N ALA A 11 19.38 -11.19 19.78
CA ALA A 11 19.95 -10.36 18.72
C ALA A 11 19.55 -10.97 17.37
N PRO A 12 19.04 -10.17 16.41
CA PRO A 12 18.66 -10.70 15.11
C PRO A 12 19.88 -11.37 14.49
N THR A 13 19.72 -12.62 14.04
CA THR A 13 20.74 -13.30 13.25
C THR A 13 21.16 -12.38 12.10
N LYS A 14 22.47 -12.12 11.96
CA LYS A 14 23.05 -11.26 10.91
C LYS A 14 23.07 -11.98 9.57
N ASN A 15 21.91 -12.40 9.08
CA ASN A 15 21.76 -13.18 7.85
C ASN A 15 21.06 -12.41 6.72
N ALA A 16 20.94 -11.08 6.85
CA ALA A 16 20.38 -10.21 5.82
C ALA A 16 21.34 -9.06 5.51
N VAL A 17 21.42 -8.67 4.24
CA VAL A 17 22.09 -7.42 3.84
C VAL A 17 21.03 -6.35 3.74
N ALA A 18 21.13 -5.32 4.57
CA ALA A 18 20.21 -4.20 4.58
C ALA A 18 20.95 -2.89 4.25
N LEU A 19 20.26 -1.99 3.56
CA LEU A 19 20.74 -0.65 3.26
C LEU A 19 19.93 0.36 4.08
N ARG A 20 20.55 1.47 4.46
CA ARG A 20 19.86 2.48 5.25
C ARG A 20 18.76 3.13 4.41
N MET A 21 17.58 3.35 4.98
CA MET A 21 16.54 4.06 4.24
C MET A 21 16.92 5.55 4.12
N ILE A 22 16.83 6.09 2.91
CA ILE A 22 17.11 7.49 2.58
C ILE A 22 15.81 8.16 2.12
N GLY A 23 15.46 9.29 2.72
CA GLY A 23 14.31 10.09 2.34
C GLY A 23 14.52 10.86 1.03
N THR A 24 13.47 11.52 0.55
CA THR A 24 13.51 12.41 -0.62
C THR A 24 14.49 13.58 -0.46
N ASP A 25 14.79 13.96 0.77
CA ASP A 25 15.79 14.96 1.14
C ASP A 25 17.24 14.46 1.12
N GLY A 26 17.45 13.19 0.75
CA GLY A 26 18.76 12.55 0.72
C GLY A 26 19.32 12.19 2.10
N LYS A 27 18.52 12.31 3.16
CA LYS A 27 18.96 12.02 4.54
C LYS A 27 18.41 10.68 5.03
N PRO A 28 19.10 10.03 6.00
CA PRO A 28 18.57 8.81 6.60
C PRO A 28 17.24 9.03 7.32
N VAL A 29 16.31 8.09 7.14
CA VAL A 29 15.01 8.08 7.81
C VAL A 29 15.16 7.49 9.22
N ALA A 30 14.72 8.23 10.24
CA ALA A 30 14.69 7.75 11.62
C ALA A 30 13.49 6.80 11.85
N SER A 31 13.67 5.79 12.71
CA SER A 31 12.58 4.93 13.17
C SER A 31 11.71 5.72 14.14
N GLN A 32 10.48 6.05 13.74
CA GLN A 32 9.45 6.43 14.70
C GLN A 32 8.80 5.14 15.21
N GLY A 33 8.83 4.94 16.53
CA GLY A 33 8.41 3.69 17.15
C GLY A 33 7.07 3.16 16.63
N ASN A 34 7.08 1.88 16.22
CA ASN A 34 5.92 1.05 15.84
C ASN A 34 4.98 1.59 14.75
N SER A 35 5.33 2.68 14.10
CA SER A 35 4.60 3.22 12.97
C SER A 35 5.64 3.76 12.00
N LEU A 36 5.68 3.22 10.79
CA LEU A 36 6.23 3.93 9.65
C LEU A 36 5.42 5.22 9.51
N SER A 37 5.71 6.22 10.34
CA SER A 37 5.46 7.62 10.00
C SER A 37 6.49 7.95 8.93
N ALA A 38 6.31 7.32 7.77
CA ALA A 38 6.84 7.80 6.54
C ALA A 38 6.42 9.27 6.49
N SER A 39 7.39 10.17 6.54
CA SER A 39 7.29 11.32 5.65
C SER A 39 6.82 10.76 4.31
N ASP A 40 5.62 11.17 3.87
CA ASP A 40 4.68 10.57 2.89
C ASP A 40 5.26 10.01 1.56
N ASP A 41 6.57 10.05 1.35
CA ASP A 41 7.28 9.64 0.13
C ASP A 41 8.20 8.42 0.32
N GLY A 42 8.48 8.01 1.56
CA GLY A 42 9.46 6.97 1.87
C GLY A 42 9.18 5.62 1.19
N PRO A 43 7.95 5.07 1.27
CA PRO A 43 7.58 3.84 0.60
C PRO A 43 7.61 3.90 -0.92
N GLN A 44 7.39 5.08 -1.53
CA GLN A 44 7.43 5.26 -2.99
C GLN A 44 8.85 5.16 -3.55
N LEU A 45 9.87 5.54 -2.79
CA LEU A 45 11.28 5.48 -3.23
C LEU A 45 11.85 4.07 -3.27
N TYR A 46 11.21 3.08 -2.62
CA TYR A 46 11.75 1.74 -2.49
C TYR A 46 10.72 0.68 -2.94
N PRO A 47 10.35 0.68 -4.24
CA PRO A 47 9.19 -0.06 -4.74
C PRO A 47 9.33 -1.59 -4.72
N ASN A 48 10.54 -2.10 -4.52
CA ASN A 48 10.85 -3.53 -4.53
C ASN A 48 11.62 -3.96 -3.28
N ALA A 49 11.47 -3.22 -2.17
CA ALA A 49 12.18 -3.48 -0.93
C ALA A 49 11.23 -3.90 0.20
N ALA A 50 11.72 -4.76 1.09
CA ALA A 50 11.12 -4.97 2.39
C ALA A 50 11.72 -4.01 3.42
N TYR A 51 10.89 -3.51 4.33
CA TYR A 51 11.31 -2.60 5.39
C TYR A 51 11.62 -3.39 6.65
N THR A 52 12.69 -3.01 7.34
CA THR A 52 13.05 -3.59 8.63
C THR A 52 13.58 -2.50 9.55
N SER A 53 13.46 -2.73 10.86
CA SER A 53 14.02 -1.87 11.89
C SER A 53 15.14 -2.64 12.60
N MET A 54 16.31 -2.01 12.73
CA MET A 54 17.41 -2.57 13.51
C MET A 54 17.49 -1.88 14.88
N GLU A 55 18.38 -2.36 15.75
CA GLU A 55 18.51 -1.89 17.15
C GLU A 55 18.90 -0.40 17.29
N ASP A 56 19.22 0.28 16.19
CA ASP A 56 19.78 1.64 16.15
C ASP A 56 18.75 2.74 15.84
N ASP A 57 17.47 2.49 16.13
CA ASP A 57 16.34 3.39 15.85
C ASP A 57 16.38 3.95 14.41
N SER A 58 16.93 3.19 13.46
CA SER A 58 16.97 3.56 12.04
C SER A 58 16.09 2.61 11.24
N THR A 59 15.49 3.14 10.17
CA THR A 59 14.76 2.33 9.20
C THR A 59 15.73 1.84 8.14
N TRP A 60 15.64 0.55 7.82
CA TRP A 60 16.48 -0.13 6.86
C TRP A 60 15.61 -0.77 5.78
N VAL A 61 16.15 -0.87 4.58
CA VAL A 61 15.52 -1.52 3.42
C VAL A 61 16.34 -2.74 3.03
N VAL A 62 15.65 -3.82 2.69
CA VAL A 62 16.23 -5.08 2.25
C VAL A 62 15.71 -5.37 0.85
N PHE A 63 16.61 -5.62 -0.09
CA PHE A 63 16.29 -5.94 -1.48
C PHE A 63 16.51 -7.42 -1.73
N LYS A 64 15.58 -8.06 -2.44
CA LYS A 64 15.65 -9.49 -2.77
C LYS A 64 16.92 -9.82 -3.53
N ASP A 65 17.19 -9.04 -4.57
CA ASP A 65 18.35 -9.19 -5.43
C ASP A 65 18.78 -7.84 -6.04
N ALA A 66 19.84 -7.86 -6.85
CA ALA A 66 20.36 -6.70 -7.55
C ALA A 66 19.31 -6.02 -8.43
N LYS A 67 18.37 -6.76 -9.04
CA LYS A 67 17.34 -6.18 -9.92
C LYS A 67 16.34 -5.35 -9.11
N ALA A 68 16.06 -5.74 -7.87
CA ALA A 68 15.14 -5.02 -6.99
C ALA A 68 15.62 -3.61 -6.63
N LEU A 69 16.89 -3.24 -6.86
CA LEU A 69 17.37 -1.87 -6.63
C LEU A 69 16.87 -0.87 -7.69
N ALA A 70 16.29 -1.33 -8.80
CA ALA A 70 15.76 -0.47 -9.86
C ALA A 70 14.68 0.50 -9.34
N GLY A 71 14.77 1.76 -9.74
CA GLY A 71 13.83 2.80 -9.31
C GLY A 71 14.02 3.27 -7.87
N SER A 72 15.04 2.77 -7.16
CA SER A 72 15.38 3.23 -5.81
C SER A 72 16.56 4.21 -5.80
N PRO A 73 16.77 4.95 -4.69
CA PRO A 73 18.00 5.73 -4.48
C PRO A 73 19.30 4.93 -4.62
N TYR A 74 19.23 3.59 -4.55
CA TYR A 74 20.36 2.68 -4.71
C TYR A 74 20.48 2.07 -6.11
N GLU A 75 19.72 2.51 -7.12
CA GLU A 75 19.81 1.96 -8.48
C GLU A 75 21.25 1.96 -9.04
N SER A 76 22.02 3.00 -8.74
CA SER A 76 23.44 3.07 -9.14
C SER A 76 24.33 1.95 -8.57
N LYS A 77 23.85 1.23 -7.54
CA LYS A 77 24.55 0.14 -6.86
C LYS A 77 24.19 -1.26 -7.38
N GLN A 78 23.29 -1.36 -8.37
CA GLN A 78 22.90 -2.65 -8.96
C GLN A 78 24.08 -3.54 -9.34
N ARG A 79 25.10 -2.97 -9.98
CA ARG A 79 26.28 -3.73 -10.41
C ARG A 79 27.10 -4.24 -9.23
N GLU A 80 27.33 -3.39 -8.23
CA GLU A 80 28.07 -3.78 -7.02
C GLU A 80 27.32 -4.88 -6.24
N TYR A 81 25.99 -4.80 -6.21
CA TYR A 81 25.14 -5.80 -5.57
C TYR A 81 25.16 -7.13 -6.35
N ALA A 82 25.05 -7.09 -7.68
CA ALA A 82 25.13 -8.27 -8.54
C ALA A 82 26.51 -8.97 -8.44
N ASP A 83 27.60 -8.19 -8.37
CA ASP A 83 28.95 -8.73 -8.16
C ASP A 83 29.08 -9.40 -6.79
N CYS A 84 28.36 -8.90 -5.77
CA CYS A 84 28.32 -9.51 -4.44
C CYS A 84 27.54 -10.84 -4.46
N GLU A 85 26.39 -10.88 -5.13
CA GLU A 85 25.59 -12.10 -5.32
C GLU A 85 26.38 -13.17 -6.06
N ALA A 86 27.07 -12.80 -7.15
CA ALA A 86 27.90 -13.72 -7.91
C ALA A 86 29.05 -14.33 -7.08
N LYS A 87 29.58 -13.58 -6.09
CA LYS A 87 30.62 -14.05 -5.16
C LYS A 87 30.06 -14.92 -4.04
N ASN A 88 28.76 -14.84 -3.74
CA ASN A 88 28.11 -15.53 -2.64
C ASN A 88 26.86 -16.28 -3.14
N PRO A 89 27.01 -17.30 -4.00
CA PRO A 89 25.88 -17.96 -4.66
C PRO A 89 24.96 -18.72 -3.70
N ASP A 90 25.46 -19.12 -2.53
CA ASP A 90 24.68 -19.83 -1.50
C ASP A 90 23.94 -18.87 -0.55
N PHE A 91 24.17 -17.56 -0.69
CA PHE A 91 23.48 -16.56 0.11
C PHE A 91 22.13 -16.21 -0.52
N THR A 92 21.06 -16.27 0.26
CA THR A 92 19.74 -15.79 -0.14
C THR A 92 19.19 -14.91 0.97
N GLN A 93 18.68 -13.74 0.58
CA GLN A 93 18.05 -12.83 1.53
C GLN A 93 16.80 -13.50 2.13
N PRO A 94 16.58 -13.42 3.45
CA PRO A 94 15.43 -14.04 4.12
C PRO A 94 14.15 -13.21 3.95
N ILE A 95 13.90 -12.70 2.74
CA ILE A 95 12.70 -11.95 2.40
C ILE A 95 11.72 -12.93 1.77
N PRO A 96 10.46 -12.98 2.22
CA PRO A 96 9.40 -13.63 1.46
C PRO A 96 9.40 -13.09 0.03
N ASP A 97 8.98 -13.89 -0.95
CA ASP A 97 8.77 -13.38 -2.31
C ASP A 97 7.64 -12.34 -2.26
N MET A 98 8.03 -11.08 -2.07
CA MET A 98 7.14 -9.93 -2.18
C MET A 98 6.86 -9.81 -3.67
N GLY A 99 5.88 -10.57 -4.16
CA GLY A 99 5.38 -10.43 -5.53
C GLY A 99 5.17 -8.95 -5.85
N PRO A 100 5.22 -8.56 -7.14
CA PRO A 100 5.29 -7.16 -7.54
C PRO A 100 4.27 -6.32 -6.75
N GLN A 101 4.75 -5.40 -5.91
CA GLN A 101 3.88 -4.40 -5.31
C GLN A 101 3.14 -3.73 -6.46
N HIS A 102 1.82 -3.76 -6.42
CA HIS A 102 1.00 -3.25 -7.52
C HIS A 102 1.27 -1.76 -7.66
N GLN A 103 2.16 -1.39 -8.58
CA GLN A 103 2.49 0.00 -8.85
C GLN A 103 1.35 0.59 -9.69
N TYR A 104 0.55 1.44 -9.07
CA TYR A 104 -0.44 2.24 -9.78
C TYR A 104 0.26 3.33 -10.59
N SER A 105 -0.16 3.50 -11.84
CA SER A 105 0.40 4.54 -12.71
C SER A 105 0.09 5.93 -12.16
N GLY A 106 0.84 6.95 -12.59
CA GLY A 106 0.51 8.35 -12.26
C GLY A 106 -0.89 8.75 -12.74
N GLU A 107 -1.35 8.17 -13.85
CA GLU A 107 -2.69 8.37 -14.39
C GLU A 107 -3.77 7.78 -13.47
N ASP A 108 -3.55 6.57 -12.93
CA ASP A 108 -4.48 5.93 -11.97
C ASP A 108 -4.62 6.76 -10.69
N LYS A 109 -3.49 7.27 -10.17
CA LYS A 109 -3.47 8.14 -8.98
C LYS A 109 -4.25 9.43 -9.23
N GLN A 110 -4.03 10.06 -10.38
CA GLN A 110 -4.72 11.29 -10.75
C GLN A 110 -6.22 11.06 -10.96
N ALA A 111 -6.61 9.93 -11.57
CA ALA A 111 -8.00 9.54 -11.74
C ALA A 111 -8.68 9.32 -10.38
N ALA A 112 -8.00 8.68 -9.42
CA ALA A 112 -8.52 8.49 -8.07
C ALA A 112 -8.69 9.79 -7.29
N LEU A 113 -7.75 10.73 -7.41
CA LEU A 113 -7.88 12.06 -6.83
C LEU A 113 -9.04 12.85 -7.46
N ALA A 114 -9.16 12.84 -8.78
CA ALA A 114 -10.25 13.51 -9.49
C ALA A 114 -11.62 12.92 -9.11
N TYR A 115 -11.70 11.60 -8.94
CA TYR A 115 -12.88 10.89 -8.47
C TYR A 115 -13.29 11.33 -7.05
N ALA A 116 -12.34 11.36 -6.10
CA ALA A 116 -12.59 11.81 -4.73
C ALA A 116 -13.09 13.27 -4.68
N GLN A 117 -12.47 14.15 -5.47
CA GLN A 117 -12.90 15.56 -5.58
C GLN A 117 -14.28 15.71 -6.21
N ALA A 118 -14.60 14.92 -7.24
CA ALA A 118 -15.91 14.94 -7.88
C ALA A 118 -17.02 14.45 -6.93
N ALA A 119 -16.72 13.45 -6.09
CA ALA A 119 -17.65 13.00 -5.06
C ALA A 119 -17.93 14.07 -4.01
N ARG A 120 -16.89 14.77 -3.51
CA ARG A 120 -17.08 15.89 -2.57
C ARG A 120 -17.95 17.01 -3.17
N LYS A 121 -17.78 17.33 -4.46
CA LYS A 121 -18.65 18.31 -5.15
C LYS A 121 -20.13 17.90 -5.20
N LYS A 122 -20.45 16.62 -5.04
CA LYS A 122 -21.83 16.07 -4.98
C LYS A 122 -22.38 15.96 -3.55
N GLY A 123 -21.61 16.40 -2.56
CA GLY A 123 -22.00 16.44 -1.14
C GLY A 123 -21.52 15.24 -0.31
N PHE A 124 -20.60 14.41 -0.84
CA PHE A 124 -20.00 13.31 -0.08
C PHE A 124 -18.75 13.79 0.68
N ASP A 125 -18.94 14.64 1.69
CA ASP A 125 -17.84 15.27 2.45
C ASP A 125 -16.92 14.30 3.19
N TRP A 126 -17.41 13.07 3.43
CA TRP A 126 -16.66 11.99 4.06
C TRP A 126 -15.63 11.35 3.12
N VAL A 127 -15.69 11.60 1.81
CA VAL A 127 -14.73 11.09 0.83
C VAL A 127 -13.41 11.85 0.96
N LYS A 128 -12.37 11.16 1.43
CA LYS A 128 -11.02 11.70 1.52
C LYS A 128 -10.26 11.49 0.21
N ASP A 129 -9.25 12.33 0.00
CA ASP A 129 -8.30 12.13 -1.09
C ASP A 129 -7.48 10.85 -0.83
N PRO A 130 -7.17 10.04 -1.87
CA PRO A 130 -6.27 8.89 -1.74
C PRO A 130 -4.88 9.33 -1.26
N ASP A 131 -4.24 8.50 -0.44
CA ASP A 131 -2.90 8.75 0.10
C ASP A 131 -1.85 7.80 -0.51
N ALA A 132 -0.59 7.91 -0.07
CA ALA A 132 0.51 7.10 -0.60
C ALA A 132 0.35 5.60 -0.32
N ASP A 133 -0.32 5.23 0.77
CA ASP A 133 -0.54 3.84 1.18
C ASP A 133 -1.71 3.20 0.44
N THR A 134 -2.70 4.02 0.05
CA THR A 134 -3.92 3.61 -0.65
C THR A 134 -4.20 4.47 -1.89
N PRO A 135 -3.27 4.51 -2.87
CA PRO A 135 -3.24 5.52 -3.94
C PRO A 135 -4.43 5.49 -4.91
N THR A 136 -5.23 4.43 -4.87
CA THR A 136 -6.45 4.25 -5.67
C THR A 136 -7.64 3.79 -4.83
N SER A 137 -7.54 3.84 -3.49
CA SER A 137 -8.61 3.38 -2.60
C SER A 137 -9.39 4.54 -2.02
N ILE A 138 -10.71 4.39 -1.99
CA ILE A 138 -11.61 5.28 -1.27
C ILE A 138 -12.05 4.56 0.00
N THR A 139 -11.65 5.10 1.15
CA THR A 139 -12.03 4.56 2.46
C THR A 139 -13.42 5.07 2.86
N ILE A 140 -14.35 4.12 3.04
CA ILE A 140 -15.73 4.34 3.48
C ILE A 140 -15.75 4.24 5.01
N PRO A 141 -16.05 5.33 5.74
CA PRO A 141 -16.10 5.29 7.20
C PRO A 141 -17.32 4.53 7.71
N GLY A 142 -17.21 3.89 8.87
CA GLY A 142 -18.30 3.17 9.55
C GLY A 142 -19.54 4.01 9.88
N THR A 143 -19.46 5.33 9.73
CA THR A 143 -20.58 6.26 9.90
C THR A 143 -21.46 6.40 8.66
N VAL A 144 -21.05 5.84 7.51
CA VAL A 144 -21.84 5.89 6.28
C VAL A 144 -22.99 4.89 6.38
N SER A 145 -24.22 5.38 6.18
CA SER A 145 -25.42 4.53 6.13
C SER A 145 -25.52 3.75 4.81
N GLU A 146 -26.27 2.64 4.80
CA GLU A 146 -26.53 1.86 3.58
C GLU A 146 -27.09 2.74 2.44
N SER A 147 -28.05 3.62 2.76
CA SER A 147 -28.67 4.53 1.79
C SER A 147 -27.67 5.53 1.21
N GLU A 148 -26.75 6.03 2.04
CA GLU A 148 -25.71 6.96 1.61
C GLU A 148 -24.67 6.25 0.75
N LEU A 149 -24.28 5.02 1.09
CA LEU A 149 -23.40 4.19 0.27
C LEU A 149 -24.03 3.91 -1.11
N ARG A 150 -25.30 3.50 -1.15
CA ARG A 150 -26.03 3.27 -2.42
C ARG A 150 -26.11 4.54 -3.26
N ARG A 151 -26.37 5.69 -2.62
CA ARG A 151 -26.41 6.99 -3.28
C ARG A 151 -25.04 7.35 -3.87
N PHE A 152 -23.97 7.15 -3.10
CA PHE A 152 -22.60 7.37 -3.54
C PHE A 152 -22.24 6.52 -4.76
N LEU A 153 -22.46 5.20 -4.72
CA LEU A 153 -22.16 4.30 -5.85
C LEU A 153 -22.97 4.63 -7.10
N LYS A 154 -24.19 5.17 -6.94
CA LYS A 154 -25.04 5.59 -8.05
C LYS A 154 -24.61 6.94 -8.64
N GLU A 155 -24.33 7.92 -7.80
CA GLU A 155 -23.99 9.28 -8.24
C GLU A 155 -22.53 9.41 -8.67
N CYS A 156 -21.64 8.54 -8.20
CA CYS A 156 -20.23 8.48 -8.52
C CYS A 156 -19.87 7.11 -9.12
N PRO A 157 -20.24 6.83 -10.38
CA PRO A 157 -19.71 5.65 -11.06
C PRO A 157 -18.20 5.80 -11.30
N THR A 158 -17.47 4.69 -11.31
CA THR A 158 -16.01 4.71 -11.53
C THR A 158 -15.63 4.93 -13.00
N ASP A 159 -16.54 4.70 -13.94
CA ASP A 159 -16.36 4.93 -15.39
C ASP A 159 -15.04 4.34 -15.95
N GLY A 160 -14.63 3.18 -15.43
CA GLY A 160 -13.41 2.50 -15.84
C GLY A 160 -12.12 2.96 -15.15
N ALA A 161 -12.19 3.97 -14.27
CA ALA A 161 -11.08 4.33 -13.40
C ALA A 161 -10.76 3.16 -12.43
N ASN A 162 -9.47 2.93 -12.20
CA ASN A 162 -8.97 1.92 -11.27
C ASN A 162 -9.19 2.39 -9.82
N ILE A 163 -10.42 2.29 -9.33
CA ILE A 163 -10.83 2.68 -7.97
C ILE A 163 -11.20 1.43 -7.18
N SER A 164 -10.62 1.31 -5.99
CA SER A 164 -11.00 0.29 -5.00
C SER A 164 -11.73 0.93 -3.82
N TYR A 165 -12.55 0.13 -3.13
CA TYR A 165 -13.27 0.57 -1.94
C TYR A 165 -12.75 -0.18 -0.72
N ALA A 166 -12.32 0.56 0.29
CA ALA A 166 -11.95 0.04 1.60
C ALA A 166 -13.02 0.44 2.63
N PHE A 167 -13.29 -0.43 3.61
CA PHE A 167 -14.27 -0.15 4.67
C PHE A 167 -13.56 -0.06 6.02
N ALA A 168 -13.82 1.01 6.76
CA ALA A 168 -13.28 1.20 8.11
C ALA A 168 -14.12 0.46 9.15
N GLY A 169 -14.31 -0.85 8.95
CA GLY A 169 -15.10 -1.72 9.82
C GLY A 169 -15.64 -2.96 9.10
N THR A 170 -16.19 -3.87 9.88
CA THR A 170 -16.89 -5.10 9.46
C THR A 170 -18.36 -4.84 9.14
N THR A 171 -19.01 -5.76 8.43
CA THR A 171 -20.44 -5.66 8.09
C THR A 171 -21.33 -5.53 9.33
N GLU A 172 -20.94 -6.17 10.43
CA GLU A 172 -21.59 -6.11 11.73
C GLU A 172 -21.49 -4.71 12.34
N GLU A 173 -20.33 -4.05 12.23
CA GLU A 173 -20.12 -2.69 12.73
C GLU A 173 -20.87 -1.64 11.92
N PHE A 174 -21.02 -1.85 10.61
CA PHE A 174 -21.84 -1.01 9.75
C PHE A 174 -23.35 -1.23 9.96
N GLY A 175 -23.75 -2.39 10.48
CA GLY A 175 -25.15 -2.78 10.64
C GLY A 175 -25.86 -3.15 9.32
N TYR A 176 -25.11 -3.32 8.23
CA TYR A 176 -25.60 -3.78 6.94
C TYR A 176 -24.49 -4.46 6.12
N ASP A 177 -24.88 -5.29 5.15
CA ASP A 177 -23.94 -6.00 4.28
C ASP A 177 -23.49 -5.09 3.11
N TYR A 178 -22.39 -4.38 3.31
CA TYR A 178 -21.80 -3.54 2.27
C TYR A 178 -21.26 -4.34 1.06
N ASN A 179 -20.91 -5.62 1.22
CA ASN A 179 -20.46 -6.45 0.10
C ASN A 179 -21.63 -6.72 -0.85
N LYS A 180 -22.81 -7.00 -0.28
CA LYS A 180 -24.04 -7.11 -1.04
C LYS A 180 -24.34 -5.81 -1.79
N VAL A 181 -24.30 -4.66 -1.12
CA VAL A 181 -24.53 -3.36 -1.77
C VAL A 181 -23.56 -3.17 -2.94
N LEU A 182 -22.25 -3.39 -2.75
CA LEU A 182 -21.28 -3.28 -3.83
C LEU A 182 -21.59 -4.20 -5.01
N SER A 183 -21.98 -5.46 -4.74
CA SER A 183 -22.30 -6.44 -5.78
C SER A 183 -23.44 -5.99 -6.71
N GLU A 184 -24.40 -5.22 -6.20
CA GLU A 184 -25.51 -4.69 -7.00
C GLU A 184 -25.05 -3.67 -8.04
N PHE A 185 -23.97 -2.93 -7.77
CA PHE A 185 -23.43 -1.90 -8.66
C PHE A 185 -22.27 -2.42 -9.54
N THR A 186 -21.56 -3.46 -9.12
CA THR A 186 -20.50 -4.09 -9.93
C THR A 186 -21.04 -5.13 -10.92
N SER A 187 -22.17 -5.79 -10.60
CA SER A 187 -22.80 -6.77 -11.50
C SER A 187 -23.65 -6.13 -12.62
N GLY A 188 -23.89 -4.82 -12.57
CA GLY A 188 -24.70 -4.09 -13.55
C GLY A 188 -23.97 -3.67 -14.82
N SER A 189 -22.63 -3.71 -14.85
CA SER A 189 -21.82 -3.27 -16.01
C SER A 189 -21.63 -4.34 -17.09
N ALA A 190 -22.24 -5.52 -16.95
CA ALA A 190 -22.14 -6.62 -17.94
C ALA A 190 -23.44 -6.85 -18.74
N SER A 191 -24.41 -5.93 -18.74
CA SER A 191 -25.68 -6.13 -19.45
C SER A 191 -26.16 -4.90 -20.21
N THR A 192 -25.34 -4.43 -21.14
CA THR A 192 -25.81 -3.70 -22.32
C THR A 192 -25.02 -4.19 -23.53
N GLU A 193 -25.42 -5.33 -24.10
CA GLU A 193 -25.65 -5.50 -25.54
C GLU A 193 -26.12 -6.94 -25.81
N ALA A 194 -27.44 -7.14 -25.83
CA ALA A 194 -28.05 -8.24 -26.57
C ALA A 194 -29.21 -7.63 -27.35
N ALA A 195 -28.90 -7.02 -28.49
CA ALA A 195 -29.90 -6.62 -29.46
C ALA A 195 -30.63 -7.89 -29.95
N PRO A 196 -31.98 -7.90 -30.01
CA PRO A 196 -32.71 -9.01 -30.60
C PRO A 196 -32.45 -9.00 -32.11
N GLN A 197 -31.81 -10.04 -32.63
CA GLN A 197 -31.79 -10.26 -34.07
C GLN A 197 -33.19 -10.71 -34.51
N GLN A 198 -33.77 -9.93 -35.41
CA GLN A 198 -34.94 -10.33 -36.21
C GLN A 198 -34.53 -11.31 -37.30
#